data_AF-A0A847X4W0-F1
#
_entry.id   AF-A0A847X4W0-F1
#
_cell.length_a   1.000
_cell.length_b   1.000
_cell.length_c   1.000
_cell.angle_alpha   90.00
_cell.angle_beta   90.00
_cell.angle_gamma   90.00
#
_symmetry.space_group_name_H-M   'P 1'
#
loop_
_entity.id
_entity.type
_entity.pdbx_description
1 polymer ?
#
loop_
_entity_poly.entity_id
_entity_poly.type
_entity_poly.pdbx_seq_one_letter_code
_entity_poly.pdbx_strand_id
1 'polypeptide(L)' 'VVNEYKNVGGVELSVLIKEKIQNEFKVSLRSKTYLDVSKIAADFGGGGHTFAAGCSIKGSLIEVKNKLLERFEEIEWKS' A
#
# COMPACT_ATOMS: atom_id res chain seq x y z
N VAL A 1 -5.48 -18.27 3.55
CA VAL A 1 -4.44 -17.80 4.48
C VAL A 1 -4.03 -16.39 4.09
N VAL A 2 -4.62 -15.35 4.68
CA VAL A 2 -4.16 -13.95 4.55
C VAL A 2 -4.51 -13.21 5.84
N ASN A 3 -3.65 -13.26 6.86
CA ASN A 3 -3.68 -12.25 7.94
C ASN A 3 -2.42 -12.16 8.83
N GLU A 4 -1.26 -12.68 8.44
CA GLU A 4 -0.10 -12.79 9.36
C GLU A 4 0.94 -11.68 9.27
N TYR A 5 0.70 -10.59 8.52
CA TYR A 5 1.66 -9.46 8.48
C TYR A 5 1.40 -8.40 9.56
N LYS A 6 0.33 -8.53 10.34
CA LYS A 6 -0.05 -7.54 11.37
C LYS A 6 0.69 -7.71 12.71
N ASN A 7 1.43 -8.79 12.92
CA ASN A 7 2.01 -9.11 14.23
C ASN A 7 3.53 -8.92 14.33
N VAL A 8 4.14 -8.08 13.50
CA VAL A 8 5.47 -7.53 13.79
C VAL A 8 5.29 -6.26 14.61
N GLY A 9 5.82 -6.24 15.84
CA GLY A 9 5.84 -5.05 16.70
C GLY A 9 6.58 -3.90 15.99
N GLY A 10 6.00 -2.70 15.99
CA GLY A 10 6.59 -1.51 15.34
C GLY A 10 6.12 -1.24 13.90
N VAL A 11 5.44 -2.18 13.24
CA VAL A 11 4.93 -1.96 11.87
C VAL A 11 3.60 -1.21 11.91
N GLU A 12 3.58 0.06 11.50
CA GLU A 12 2.34 0.86 11.35
C GLU A 12 1.66 0.61 9.99
N LEU A 13 2.44 0.33 8.92
CA LEU A 13 1.94 0.10 7.56
C LEU A 13 2.38 -1.26 7.02
N SER A 14 1.44 -2.00 6.43
CA SER A 14 1.70 -3.23 5.69
C SER A 14 1.13 -3.15 4.27
N VAL A 15 1.91 -3.66 3.32
CA VAL A 15 1.63 -3.56 1.88
C VAL A 15 1.74 -4.95 1.26
N LEU A 16 0.70 -5.39 0.56
CA LEU A 16 0.71 -6.63 -0.21
C LEU A 16 0.56 -6.29 -1.69
N ILE A 17 1.56 -6.64 -2.48
CA ILE A 17 1.58 -6.48 -3.94
C ILE A 17 1.34 -7.86 -4.57
N LYS A 18 0.31 -8.00 -5.39
CA LYS A 18 -0.02 -9.24 -6.11
C LYS A 18 -0.24 -8.95 -7.58
N GLU A 19 0.50 -9.63 -8.45
CA GLU A 19 0.26 -9.57 -9.90
C GLU A 19 -1.12 -10.16 -10.22
N LYS A 20 -1.91 -9.43 -11.02
CA LYS A 20 -3.25 -9.83 -11.46
C LYS A 20 -3.23 -10.37 -12.88
N ILE A 21 -2.66 -9.57 -13.77
CA ILE A 21 -2.38 -9.87 -15.17
C ILE A 21 -1.00 -9.28 -15.49
N GLN A 22 -0.42 -9.65 -16.62
CA GLN A 22 0.90 -9.16 -17.02
C GLN A 22 0.97 -7.63 -16.92
N ASN A 23 1.92 -7.13 -16.14
CA ASN A 23 2.15 -5.69 -15.88
C ASN A 23 0.99 -4.96 -15.17
N GLU A 24 0.13 -5.67 -14.44
CA GLU A 24 -0.84 -5.06 -13.52
C GLU A 24 -0.79 -5.71 -12.14
N PHE A 25 -0.61 -4.87 -11.13
CA PHE A 25 -0.46 -5.30 -9.74
C PHE A 25 -1.58 -4.74 -8.88
N LYS A 26 -2.25 -5.63 -8.14
CA LYS A 26 -3.15 -5.23 -7.06
C LYS A 26 -2.33 -4.99 -5.80
N VAL A 27 -2.47 -3.79 -5.25
CA VAL A 27 -1.84 -3.40 -3.99
C VAL A 27 -2.92 -3.34 -2.91
N SER A 28 -2.68 -4.01 -1.79
CA SER A 28 -3.55 -3.98 -0.61
C SER A 28 -2.78 -3.36 0.55
N LEU A 29 -3.34 -2.31 1.13
CA LEU A 29 -2.74 -1.53 2.21
C LEU A 29 -3.51 -1.79 3.51
N ARG A 30 -2.78 -1.97 4.61
CA ARG A 30 -3.35 -2.05 5.95
C ARG A 30 -2.48 -1.27 6.92
N SER A 31 -3.10 -0.43 7.73
CA SER A 31 -2.44 0.24 8.86
C SER A 31 -3.00 -0.23 10.20
N LYS A 32 -2.33 0.13 11.29
CA LYS A 32 -2.72 -0.30 12.64
C LYS A 32 -3.43 0.78 13.44
N THR A 33 -2.93 2.02 13.46
CA THR A 33 -3.35 2.98 14.49
C THR A 33 -3.73 4.35 13.96
N TYR A 34 -2.84 5.05 13.25
CA TYR A 34 -3.04 6.46 12.90
C TYR A 34 -2.87 6.75 11.40
N LEU A 35 -2.24 5.84 10.65
CA LEU A 35 -1.98 6.11 9.24
C LEU A 35 -3.23 5.86 8.38
N ASP A 36 -3.70 6.89 7.70
CA ASP A 36 -4.80 6.79 6.74
C ASP A 36 -4.33 6.24 5.38
N VAL A 37 -4.50 4.93 5.18
CA VAL A 37 -4.11 4.25 3.94
C VAL A 37 -5.09 4.48 2.79
N SER A 38 -6.28 5.03 3.05
CA SER A 38 -7.24 5.34 1.98
C SER A 38 -6.73 6.46 1.08
N LYS A 39 -6.04 7.45 1.66
CA LYS A 39 -5.40 8.55 0.92
C LYS A 39 -4.29 8.04 0.01
N ILE A 40 -3.43 7.17 0.54
CA ILE A 40 -2.37 6.52 -0.24
C ILE A 40 -2.97 5.75 -1.43
N ALA A 41 -4.01 4.95 -1.19
CA ALA A 41 -4.67 4.20 -2.27
C ALA A 41 -5.31 5.14 -3.30
N ALA A 42 -5.91 6.25 -2.87
CA ALA A 42 -6.54 7.23 -3.75
C ALA A 42 -5.54 7.90 -4.70
N ASP A 43 -4.31 8.17 -4.25
CA ASP A 43 -3.24 8.73 -5.09
C ASP A 43 -2.88 7.81 -6.28
N PHE A 44 -3.16 6.51 -6.15
CA PHE A 44 -2.99 5.52 -7.21
C PHE A 44 -4.31 5.11 -7.89
N GLY A 45 -5.35 5.94 -7.79
CA GLY A 45 -6.66 5.70 -8.40
C GLY A 45 -7.48 4.57 -7.75
N GLY A 46 -7.12 4.18 -6.53
CA GLY A 46 -7.85 3.22 -5.72
C GLY A 46 -8.71 3.89 -4.64
N GLY A 47 -8.93 3.16 -3.54
CA GLY A 47 -9.69 3.66 -2.40
C GLY A 47 -9.94 2.60 -1.33
N GLY A 48 -10.73 2.96 -0.33
CA GLY A 48 -11.10 2.07 0.77
C GLY A 48 -11.34 2.84 2.06
N HIS A 49 -11.07 2.19 3.18
CA HIS A 49 -11.20 2.75 4.53
C HIS A 49 -9.85 3.20 5.09
N THR A 50 -9.89 4.05 6.10
CA THR A 50 -8.73 4.63 6.79
C THR A 50 -7.66 3.59 7.14
N PHE A 51 -8.05 2.39 7.60
CA PHE A 51 -7.10 1.32 7.98
C PHE A 51 -6.99 0.17 6.97
N ALA A 52 -7.74 0.23 5.87
CA ALA A 52 -7.79 -0.83 4.88
C ALA A 52 -8.21 -0.31 3.51
N ALA A 53 -7.25 -0.20 2.60
CA ALA A 53 -7.48 0.28 1.24
C ALA A 53 -6.73 -0.53 0.20
N GLY A 54 -6.95 -0.25 -1.08
CA GLY A 54 -6.19 -0.86 -2.16
C GLY A 54 -6.36 -0.16 -3.50
N CYS A 55 -5.42 -0.43 -4.41
CA CYS A 55 -5.37 0.13 -5.76
C CYS A 55 -4.85 -0.92 -6.76
N SER A 56 -5.03 -0.65 -8.05
CA SER A 56 -4.41 -1.39 -9.14
C SER A 56 -3.40 -0.48 -9.83
N ILE A 57 -2.14 -0.90 -9.87
CA ILE A 57 -1.06 -0.13 -10.50
C ILE A 57 -0.56 -0.90 -11.72
N LYS A 58 -0.49 -0.22 -12.86
CA LYS A 58 0.11 -0.77 -14.08
C LYS A 58 1.59 -0.43 -14.16
N GLY A 59 2.37 -1.36 -14.70
CA GLY A 59 3.83 -1.27 -14.85
C GLY A 59 4.52 -2.56 -14.48
N SER A 60 5.84 -2.58 -14.58
CA SER A 60 6.68 -3.65 -14.04
C SER A 60 6.67 -3.66 -12.51
N LEU A 61 7.04 -4.79 -11.91
CA LEU A 61 7.15 -4.90 -10.45
C LEU A 61 8.11 -3.86 -9.85
N ILE A 62 9.20 -3.52 -10.57
CA ILE A 62 10.15 -2.49 -10.13
C ILE A 62 9.48 -1.12 -10.09
N GLU A 63 8.78 -0.73 -11.17
CA GLU A 63 8.10 0.56 -11.23
C GLU A 63 7.01 0.70 -10.16
N VAL A 64 6.24 -0.38 -9.94
CA VAL A 64 5.21 -0.40 -8.89
C VAL A 64 5.83 -0.25 -7.51
N LYS A 65 6.96 -0.92 -7.23
CA LYS A 65 7.67 -0.78 -5.96
C LYS A 65 8.20 0.64 -5.76
N ASN A 66 8.85 1.22 -6.77
CA ASN A 66 9.43 2.56 -6.67
C ASN A 66 8.36 3.62 -6.41
N LYS A 67 7.24 3.59 -7.15
CA LYS A 67 6.10 4.49 -6.93
C LYS A 67 5.56 4.42 -5.50
N LEU A 68 5.47 3.21 -4.93
CA LEU A 68 5.01 3.03 -3.56
C LEU A 68 6.02 3.57 -2.54
N LEU A 69 7.32 3.30 -2.74
CA LEU A 69 8.39 3.77 -1.85
C LEU A 69 8.47 5.29 -1.81
N GLU A 70 8.51 5.95 -2.98
CA GLU A 70 8.49 7.42 -3.09
C GLU A 70 7.31 8.00 -2.31
N ARG A 71 6.13 7.40 -2.48
CA ARG A 71 4.93 7.86 -1.79
C ARG A 71 5.00 7.69 -0.28
N PHE A 72 5.65 6.65 0.23
CA PHE A 72 5.82 6.40 1.66
C PHE A 72 6.86 7.33 2.29
N GLU A 73 7.96 7.63 1.59
CA GLU A 73 8.96 8.60 2.04
C GLU A 73 8.35 10.00 2.25
N GLU A 74 7.43 10.42 1.37
CA GLU A 74 6.70 11.69 1.53
C GLU A 74 5.81 11.75 2.78
N ILE A 75 5.36 10.61 3.31
CA ILE A 75 4.51 10.54 4.51
C ILE A 75 5.38 10.67 5.76
N GLU A 76 6.52 9.98 5.77
CA GLU A 76 7.47 10.00 6.89
C GLU A 76 8.08 11.39 7.09
N TRP A 77 8.34 12.16 6.02
CA TRP A 77 8.84 13.54 6.14
C TRP A 77 7.81 14.53 6.71
N LYS A 78 6.52 14.22 6.60
CA LYS A 78 5.42 15.12 6.99
C LYS A 78 4.83 14.81 8.37
N SER A 79 5.31 13.76 9.04
CA SER A 79 4.85 13.31 10.38
C SER A 79 5.86 13.70 11.45
#